data_AF-A0A519BAJ8-F1
#
_entry.id   AF-A0A519BAJ8-F1
#
_cell.length_a   1.000
_cell.length_b   1.000
_cell.length_c   1.000
_cell.angle_alpha   90.00
_cell.angle_beta   90.00
_cell.angle_gamma   90.00
#
_symmetry.space_group_name_H-M   'P 1'
#
loop_
_entity.id
_entity.type
_entity.pdbx_description
1 polymer ?
#
loop_
_entity_poly.entity_id
_entity_poly.type
_entity_poly.pdbx_seq_one_letter_code
_entity_poly.pdbx_strand_id
1 'polypeptide(L)'
;MQGIENGLIELPERHIATPPALQAGRKKAGNTGCYKYIKKVYDGGNTSDISAIDFKAAKYAILKGFNPNDIKKAIMQYSPDIVIRKKGHIEDYLSRTLKNASARL
;
A
#
# COMPACT_ATOMS: atom_id res chain seq x y z
N MET A 1 13.98 38.32 -40.89
CA MET A 1 14.21 38.02 -39.46
C MET A 1 12.87 37.74 -38.81
N GLN A 2 12.81 36.64 -38.06
CA GLN A 2 11.87 36.20 -36.99
C GLN A 2 10.67 37.13 -36.68
N GLY A 3 9.46 36.66 -36.42
CA GLY A 3 8.98 35.33 -36.07
C GLY A 3 7.44 35.33 -35.99
N ILE A 4 6.87 34.14 -35.97
CA ILE A 4 5.45 33.85 -35.86
C ILE A 4 5.10 33.85 -34.37
N GLU A 5 4.07 34.59 -33.95
CA GLU A 5 3.44 34.34 -32.66
C GLU A 5 1.92 34.40 -32.79
N ASN A 6 1.37 33.20 -32.98
CA ASN A 6 -0.04 32.88 -32.99
C ASN A 6 -0.62 33.14 -31.59
N GLY A 7 -1.60 34.04 -31.51
CA GLY A 7 -2.47 34.18 -30.36
C GLY A 7 -3.42 32.99 -30.24
N LEU A 8 -3.12 32.08 -29.31
CA LEU A 8 -4.07 31.10 -28.80
C LEU A 8 -4.46 31.52 -27.38
N ILE A 9 -5.75 31.81 -27.21
CA ILE A 9 -6.40 32.10 -25.93
C ILE A 9 -6.47 30.78 -25.15
N GLU A 10 -5.73 30.67 -24.05
CA GLU A 10 -5.85 29.53 -23.12
C GLU A 10 -7.15 29.64 -22.32
N LEU A 11 -8.04 28.66 -22.49
CA LEU A 11 -9.20 28.44 -21.62
C LEU A 11 -8.72 27.92 -20.25
N PRO A 12 -9.35 28.31 -19.14
CA PRO A 12 -8.92 27.87 -17.81
C PRO A 12 -9.10 26.35 -17.66
N GLU A 13 -8.00 25.67 -17.30
CA GLU A 13 -7.96 24.25 -17.01
C GLU A 13 -9.02 23.91 -15.95
N ARG A 14 -10.09 23.25 -16.40
CA ARG A 14 -11.09 22.68 -15.49
C ARG A 14 -10.37 21.66 -14.61
N HIS A 15 -10.41 21.89 -13.30
CA HIS A 15 -10.01 20.92 -12.29
C HIS A 15 -10.69 19.56 -12.53
N ILE A 16 -9.95 18.65 -13.15
CA ILE A 16 -10.15 17.20 -13.09
C ILE A 16 -8.83 16.56 -12.68
N ALA A 17 -8.37 16.88 -11.47
CA ALA A 17 -7.32 16.10 -10.81
C ALA A 17 -7.96 14.78 -10.32
N THR A 18 -7.57 13.56 -10.72
CA THR A 18 -6.45 13.05 -11.52
C THR A 18 -6.80 11.61 -11.93
N PRO A 19 -6.57 11.19 -13.18
CA PRO A 19 -5.86 9.91 -13.41
C PRO A 19 -4.85 10.05 -14.59
N PRO A 20 -3.90 9.11 -14.85
CA PRO A 20 -3.68 7.79 -14.25
C PRO A 20 -2.27 7.64 -13.62
N ALA A 21 -2.12 6.72 -12.67
CA ALA A 21 -0.82 6.34 -12.10
C ALA A 21 0.01 5.52 -13.12
N LEU A 22 0.49 6.17 -14.17
CA LEU A 22 1.40 5.63 -15.17
C LEU A 22 2.55 6.62 -15.37
N GLN A 23 3.36 6.81 -14.32
CA GLN A 23 4.72 7.32 -14.49
C GLN A 23 5.57 7.16 -13.21
N ALA A 24 6.88 7.14 -13.46
CA ALA A 24 7.99 7.14 -12.51
C ALA A 24 8.47 5.75 -12.05
N GLY A 25 9.55 5.32 -12.71
CA GLY A 25 10.35 4.16 -12.36
C GLY A 25 10.76 4.10 -10.90
N ARG A 26 11.04 2.87 -10.44
CA ARG A 26 11.71 2.52 -9.17
C ARG A 26 11.52 3.57 -8.07
N LYS A 27 10.32 3.63 -7.48
CA LYS A 27 10.11 4.40 -6.25
C LYS A 27 11.12 3.92 -5.20
N LYS A 28 11.95 4.86 -4.75
CA LYS A 28 13.08 4.67 -3.83
C LYS A 28 12.77 3.61 -2.76
N ALA A 29 13.64 2.60 -2.70
CA ALA A 29 13.76 1.70 -1.58
C ALA A 29 13.92 2.53 -0.30
N GLY A 30 12.90 2.49 0.56
CA GLY A 30 12.93 3.27 1.78
C GLY A 30 11.64 3.11 2.54
N ASN A 31 11.43 1.92 3.11
CA ASN A 31 10.78 1.58 4.40
C ASN A 31 9.59 2.39 4.95
N THR A 32 9.03 3.38 4.27
CA THR A 32 8.23 4.44 4.90
C THR A 32 6.79 4.44 4.38
N GLY A 33 6.56 4.22 3.09
CA GLY A 33 5.20 4.23 2.53
C GLY A 33 4.34 3.06 2.98
N CYS A 34 4.84 1.83 2.81
CA CYS A 34 4.13 0.60 3.16
C CYS A 34 3.86 0.51 4.67
N TYR A 35 4.88 0.81 5.49
CA TYR A 35 4.77 0.80 6.95
C TYR A 35 3.78 1.84 7.47
N LYS A 36 3.85 3.10 7.00
CA LYS A 36 2.86 4.13 7.38
C LYS A 36 1.45 3.73 6.97
N TYR A 37 1.30 3.14 5.78
CA TYR A 37 0.01 2.70 5.28
C TYR A 37 -0.59 1.59 6.14
N ILE A 38 0.20 0.55 6.44
CA ILE A 38 -0.22 -0.56 7.28
C ILE A 38 -0.48 -0.10 8.71
N LYS A 39 0.38 0.76 9.29
CA LYS A 39 0.14 1.37 10.60
C LYS A 39 -1.21 2.06 10.68
N LYS A 40 -1.58 2.83 9.65
CA LYS A 40 -2.90 3.49 9.59
C LYS A 40 -4.07 2.49 9.59
N VAL A 41 -3.90 1.32 8.98
CA VAL A 41 -4.91 0.25 9.02
C VAL A 41 -5.05 -0.33 10.41
N TYR A 42 -3.96 -0.49 11.17
CA TYR A 42 -4.01 -0.92 12.57
C TYR A 42 -4.56 0.17 13.50
N ASP A 43 -4.12 1.42 13.36
CA ASP A 43 -4.59 2.55 14.17
C ASP A 43 -6.12 2.78 13.98
N GLY A 44 -6.65 2.54 12.78
CA GLY A 44 -8.09 2.64 12.48
C GLY A 44 -8.86 1.33 12.62
N GLY A 45 -8.20 0.23 12.98
CA GLY A 45 -8.79 -1.09 13.09
C GLY A 45 -9.41 -1.31 14.47
N ASN A 46 -10.72 -1.15 14.58
CA ASN A 46 -11.44 -1.43 15.83
C ASN A 46 -12.02 -2.84 15.79
N THR A 47 -11.17 -3.86 15.91
CA THR A 47 -11.59 -5.26 15.77
C THR A 47 -10.85 -6.14 16.79
N SER A 48 -11.62 -6.92 17.53
CA SER A 48 -11.13 -7.94 18.47
C SER A 48 -10.37 -9.07 17.76
N ASP A 49 -10.64 -9.29 16.47
CA ASP A 49 -9.97 -10.28 15.63
C ASP A 49 -8.72 -9.74 14.94
N ILE A 50 -7.58 -9.83 15.64
CA ILE A 50 -6.29 -9.34 15.13
C ILE A 50 -5.93 -9.96 13.77
N SER A 51 -6.25 -11.25 13.56
CA SER A 51 -6.00 -11.94 12.28
C SER A 51 -6.85 -11.43 11.12
N ALA A 52 -8.02 -10.83 11.39
CA ALA A 52 -8.82 -10.18 10.35
C ALA A 52 -8.19 -8.83 9.94
N ILE A 53 -7.61 -8.11 10.90
CA ILE A 53 -6.84 -6.88 10.63
C ILE A 53 -5.59 -7.21 9.82
N ASP A 54 -4.85 -8.26 10.19
CA ASP A 54 -3.67 -8.76 9.45
C ASP A 54 -4.02 -9.00 7.96
N PHE A 55 -5.13 -9.69 7.70
CA PHE A 55 -5.63 -9.95 6.35
C PHE A 55 -6.06 -8.67 5.60
N LYS A 56 -6.79 -7.77 6.28
CA LYS A 56 -7.26 -6.50 5.70
C LYS A 56 -6.09 -5.59 5.32
N ALA A 57 -5.10 -5.48 6.21
CA ALA A 57 -3.86 -4.73 5.97
C ALA A 57 -3.11 -5.30 4.77
N ALA A 58 -2.96 -6.64 4.69
CA ALA A 58 -2.34 -7.30 3.54
C ALA A 58 -3.10 -7.00 2.24
N LYS A 59 -4.43 -7.19 2.21
CA LYS A 59 -5.26 -6.96 1.02
C LYS A 59 -5.14 -5.53 0.50
N TYR A 60 -5.28 -4.53 1.37
CA TYR A 60 -5.18 -3.15 0.94
C TYR A 60 -3.77 -2.77 0.49
N ALA A 61 -2.74 -3.31 1.13
CA ALA A 61 -1.38 -3.03 0.72
C ALA A 61 -1.05 -3.66 -0.66
N ILE A 62 -1.56 -4.85 -0.95
CA ILE A 62 -1.43 -5.47 -2.28
C ILE A 62 -2.19 -4.65 -3.33
N LEU A 63 -3.43 -4.22 -3.05
CA LEU A 63 -4.22 -3.37 -3.96
C LEU A 63 -3.51 -2.04 -4.30
N LYS A 64 -2.69 -1.53 -3.40
CA LYS A 64 -1.86 -0.34 -3.62
C LYS A 64 -0.56 -0.62 -4.37
N GLY A 65 -0.27 -1.88 -4.70
CA GLY A 65 0.93 -2.28 -5.45
C GLY A 65 2.19 -2.34 -4.59
N PHE A 66 2.08 -2.47 -3.26
CA PHE A 66 3.26 -2.66 -2.42
C PHE A 66 3.86 -4.06 -2.59
N ASN A 67 5.18 -4.16 -2.40
CA ASN A 67 5.89 -5.43 -2.48
C ASN A 67 5.45 -6.37 -1.35
N PRO A 68 5.10 -7.64 -1.64
CA PRO A 68 4.74 -8.63 -0.62
C PRO A 68 5.74 -8.75 0.52
N ASN A 69 7.04 -8.64 0.27
CA ASN A 69 8.07 -8.74 1.31
C ASN A 69 8.03 -7.55 2.28
N ASP A 70 7.75 -6.34 1.79
CA ASP A 70 7.60 -5.16 2.66
C ASP A 70 6.32 -5.25 3.48
N ILE A 71 5.25 -5.80 2.89
CA ILE A 71 3.99 -6.08 3.59
C ILE A 71 4.21 -7.08 4.74
N LYS A 72 4.96 -8.16 4.51
CA LYS A 72 5.32 -9.14 5.56
C LYS A 72 6.00 -8.46 6.74
N LYS A 73 7.04 -7.66 6.46
CA LYS A 73 7.82 -6.99 7.51
C LYS A 73 6.99 -5.94 8.25
N ALA A 74 6.13 -5.20 7.56
CA ALA A 74 5.25 -4.22 8.17
C ALA A 74 4.16 -4.87 9.04
N ILE A 75 3.56 -5.98 8.60
CA ILE A 75 2.63 -6.76 9.45
C ILE A 75 3.37 -7.31 10.66
N MET A 76 4.57 -7.86 10.50
CA MET A 76 5.36 -8.38 11.61
C MET A 76 5.69 -7.30 12.66
N GLN A 77 5.85 -6.04 12.23
CA GLN A 77 6.15 -4.92 13.13
C GLN A 77 4.92 -4.35 13.83
N TYR A 78 3.77 -4.26 13.16
CA TYR A 78 2.58 -3.58 13.69
C TYR A 78 1.50 -4.51 14.21
N SER A 79 1.53 -5.80 13.84
CA SER A 79 0.55 -6.78 14.31
C SER A 79 0.76 -7.05 15.81
N PRO A 80 -0.25 -6.82 16.66
CA PRO A 80 -0.14 -7.05 18.10
C PRO A 80 0.28 -8.47 18.44
N ASP A 81 1.33 -8.60 19.26
CA ASP A 81 1.85 -9.86 19.79
C ASP A 81 2.02 -10.99 18.76
N ILE A 82 2.25 -10.67 17.48
CA ILE A 82 2.32 -11.69 16.41
C ILE A 82 3.43 -12.71 16.66
N VAL A 83 4.54 -12.27 17.26
CA VAL A 83 5.67 -13.12 17.63
C VAL A 83 5.28 -14.14 18.71
N ILE A 84 4.38 -13.78 19.61
CA ILE A 84 3.88 -14.66 20.67
C ILE A 84 2.74 -15.55 20.13
N ARG A 85 1.75 -14.94 19.45
CA ARG A 85 0.55 -15.62 18.91
C ARG A 85 0.87 -16.66 17.83
N LYS A 86 1.94 -16.45 17.08
CA LYS A 86 2.35 -17.32 15.95
C LYS A 86 3.78 -17.83 16.10
N LYS A 87 4.26 -17.94 17.34
CA LYS A 87 5.60 -18.45 17.65
C LYS A 87 5.86 -19.77 16.92
N GLY A 88 6.97 -19.85 16.19
CA GLY A 88 7.35 -21.03 15.40
C GLY A 88 6.69 -21.16 14.01
N HIS A 89 5.64 -20.37 13.71
CA HIS A 89 4.90 -20.44 12.43
C HIS A 89 4.62 -19.05 11.81
N ILE A 90 5.40 -18.03 12.18
CA ILE A 90 5.18 -16.64 11.73
C ILE A 90 5.29 -16.55 10.20
N GLU A 91 6.33 -17.13 9.61
CA GLU A 91 6.56 -17.05 8.17
C GLU A 91 5.47 -17.75 7.35
N ASP A 92 5.03 -18.92 7.79
CA ASP A 92 3.91 -19.66 7.19
C ASP A 92 2.62 -18.84 7.29
N TYR A 93 2.33 -18.30 8.48
CA TYR A 93 1.17 -17.45 8.72
C TYR A 93 1.14 -16.23 7.80
N LEU A 94 2.25 -15.48 7.71
CA LEU A 94 2.35 -14.30 6.83
C LEU A 94 2.19 -14.69 5.36
N SER A 95 2.81 -15.78 4.93
CA SER A 95 2.73 -16.26 3.54
C SER A 95 1.32 -16.69 3.17
N ARG A 96 0.62 -17.42 4.05
CA ARG A 96 -0.78 -17.80 3.87
C ARG A 96 -1.71 -16.60 3.85
N THR A 97 -1.47 -15.61 4.71
CA THR A 97 -2.26 -14.38 4.78
C THR A 97 -2.14 -13.59 3.47
N LEU A 98 -0.92 -13.41 2.96
CA LEU A 98 -0.68 -12.75 1.68
C LEU A 98 -1.27 -13.52 0.50
N LYS A 99 -1.10 -14.85 0.46
CA LYS A 99 -1.68 -15.70 -0.60
C LYS A 99 -3.20 -15.60 -0.63
N ASN A 100 -3.84 -15.64 0.53
CA ASN A 100 -5.29 -15.49 0.64
C ASN A 100 -5.75 -14.08 0.26
N ALA A 101 -4.94 -13.06 0.60
CA ALA A 101 -5.25 -11.67 0.29
C ALA A 101 -5.16 -11.40 -1.21
N SER A 102 -4.15 -11.96 -1.89
CA SER A 102 -4.00 -11.86 -3.35
C SER A 102 -5.05 -12.65 -4.11
N ALA A 103 -5.48 -13.80 -3.59
CA ALA A 103 -6.50 -14.64 -4.24
C ALA A 103 -7.92 -14.03 -4.18
N ARG A 104 -8.14 -13.03 -3.32
CA ARG A 104 -9.44 -12.38 -3.10
C ARG A 104 -9.44 -10.90 -3.53
N LEU A 105 -8.61 -10.57 -4.52
CA LEU A 105 -8.59 -9.27 -5.20
C LEU A 105 -9.58 -9.27 -6.35
#